data_AF-A0A3B8L3B4-F1
#
_entry.id   AF-A0A3B8L3B4-F1
#
_cell.length_a   1.000
_cell.length_b   1.000
_cell.length_c   1.000
_cell.angle_alpha   90.00
_cell.angle_beta   90.00
_cell.angle_gamma   90.00
#
_symmetry.space_group_name_H-M   'P 1'
#
loop_
_entity.id
_entity.type
_entity.pdbx_description
1 polymer ?
#
loop_
_entity_poly.entity_id
_entity_poly.type
_entity_poly.pdbx_seq_one_letter_code
_entity_poly.pdbx_strand_id
1 'polypeptide(L)'
;MTGTGGLLNDRAWKLAATVRDTIDDLRGTARTLDCGATILDLGIDVPGGLEAGLALARLCLADRGRVSLTTGTQPLAGWPCVEVSTDSPLAACLASQYA
;
A
#
# COMPACT_ATOMS: atom_id res chain seq x y z
N MET A 1 6.85 -28.84 -1.07
CA MET A 1 7.66 -27.94 -0.23
C MET A 1 7.26 -26.50 -0.54
N THR A 2 6.06 -26.10 -0.09
CA THR A 2 5.53 -24.74 -0.27
C THR A 2 6.16 -23.88 0.81
N GLY A 3 7.25 -23.19 0.46
CA GLY A 3 7.94 -22.28 1.36
C GLY A 3 6.95 -21.29 1.94
N THR A 4 7.02 -21.10 3.26
CA THR A 4 6.43 -20.01 4.01
C THR A 4 6.88 -18.69 3.40
N GLY A 5 6.21 -18.25 2.34
CA GLY A 5 6.23 -16.85 1.94
C GLY A 5 5.81 -16.09 3.19
N GLY A 6 6.71 -15.26 3.72
CA GLY A 6 6.57 -14.63 5.04
C GLY A 6 5.15 -14.14 5.29
N LEU A 7 4.68 -14.30 6.53
CA LEU A 7 3.32 -13.99 6.95
C LEU A 7 2.90 -12.63 6.36
N LEU A 8 1.65 -12.51 5.92
CA LEU A 8 1.15 -11.30 5.23
C LEU A 8 1.51 -10.03 6.00
N ASN A 9 1.32 -10.07 7.32
CA ASN A 9 1.69 -8.98 8.23
C ASN A 9 3.20 -8.70 8.28
N ASP A 10 4.07 -9.71 8.23
CA ASP A 10 5.53 -9.48 8.25
C ASP A 10 5.99 -8.73 7.00
N ARG A 11 5.40 -9.05 5.84
CA ARG A 11 5.68 -8.36 4.59
C ARG A 11 5.13 -6.94 4.60
N ALA A 12 3.87 -6.78 4.99
CA ALA A 12 3.24 -5.48 5.14
C ALA A 12 4.01 -4.60 6.14
N TRP A 13 4.51 -5.16 7.24
CA TRP A 13 5.30 -4.46 8.24
C TRP A 13 6.62 -3.94 7.68
N LYS A 14 7.34 -4.76 6.89
CA LYS A 14 8.57 -4.31 6.21
C LYS A 14 8.30 -3.15 5.27
N LEU A 15 7.21 -3.22 4.49
CA LEU A 15 6.80 -2.11 3.63
C LEU A 15 6.38 -0.88 4.46
N ALA A 16 5.67 -1.06 5.58
CA ALA A 16 5.23 0.02 6.45
C ALA A 16 6.41 0.76 7.07
N ALA A 17 7.48 0.04 7.45
CA ALA A 17 8.72 0.65 7.91
C ALA A 17 9.35 1.53 6.82
N THR A 18 9.46 1.02 5.58
CA THR A 18 9.94 1.83 4.46
C THR A 18 9.06 3.05 4.21
N VAL A 19 7.73 2.88 4.20
CA VAL A 19 6.76 3.96 4.00
C VAL A 19 6.88 5.02 5.10
N ARG A 20 7.07 4.62 6.35
CA ARG A 20 7.32 5.53 7.47
C ARG A 20 8.61 6.31 7.27
N ASP A 21 9.67 5.65 6.85
CA ASP A 21 10.98 6.27 6.68
C ASP A 21 11.03 7.24 5.47
N THR A 22 10.11 7.11 4.52
CA THR A 22 9.94 8.01 3.36
C THR A 22 8.62 8.79 3.39
N ILE A 23 8.00 8.96 4.56
CA ILE A 23 6.59 9.43 4.62
C ILE A 23 6.42 10.89 4.18
N ASP A 24 7.45 11.71 4.36
CA ASP A 24 7.45 13.11 3.94
C ASP A 24 7.35 13.24 2.41
N ASP A 25 8.02 12.36 1.65
CA ASP A 25 7.94 12.30 0.18
C ASP A 25 6.52 11.94 -0.30
N LEU A 26 5.78 11.22 0.54
CA LEU A 26 4.39 10.85 0.32
C LEU A 26 3.41 11.94 0.74
N ARG A 27 3.91 13.08 1.24
CA ARG A 27 3.10 14.17 1.84
C ARG A 27 2.20 13.64 2.97
N GLY A 28 2.71 12.64 3.70
CA GLY A 28 2.09 12.01 4.84
C GLY A 28 2.69 12.47 6.16
N THR A 29 2.26 11.88 7.27
CA THR A 29 2.94 12.01 8.57
C THR A 29 2.89 10.69 9.35
N ALA A 30 3.87 10.48 10.22
CA ALA A 30 3.91 9.35 11.13
C ALA A 30 3.92 9.83 12.58
N ARG A 31 3.13 9.19 13.45
CA ARG A 31 3.21 9.42 14.89
C ARG A 31 3.11 8.11 15.67
N THR A 32 3.93 7.98 16.70
CA THR A 32 3.86 6.86 17.64
C THR A 32 2.99 7.25 18.82
N LEU A 33 2.04 6.40 19.17
CA LEU A 33 1.17 6.55 20.33
C LEU A 33 1.85 6.05 21.60
N ASP A 34 1.34 6.44 22.77
CA ASP A 34 1.87 6.01 24.08
C ASP A 34 1.85 4.48 24.28
N CYS A 35 0.93 3.78 23.60
CA CYS A 35 0.87 2.31 23.62
C CYS A 35 1.87 1.63 22.69
N GLY A 36 2.73 2.39 21.99
CA GLY A 36 3.73 1.89 21.05
C GLY A 36 3.23 1.68 19.61
N ALA A 37 1.93 1.82 19.34
CA ALA A 37 1.39 1.74 17.99
C ALA A 37 1.87 2.95 17.14
N THR A 38 2.22 2.70 15.88
CA THR A 38 2.55 3.78 14.92
C THR A 38 1.35 4.01 14.01
N ILE A 39 0.90 5.27 13.94
CA ILE A 39 -0.07 5.73 12.95
C ILE A 39 0.69 6.35 11.78
N LEU A 40 0.42 5.86 10.58
CA LEU A 40 0.80 6.50 9.32
C LEU A 40 -0.44 7.20 8.78
N ASP A 41 -0.47 8.52 8.82
CA ASP A 41 -1.51 9.31 8.17
C ASP A 41 -1.08 9.65 6.75
N LEU A 42 -1.89 9.21 5.79
CA LEU A 42 -1.67 9.36 4.35
C LEU A 42 -2.77 10.19 3.67
N GLY A 43 -3.63 10.88 4.43
CA GLY A 43 -4.68 11.70 3.83
C GLY A 43 -5.78 12.29 4.75
N ILE A 44 -5.67 12.18 6.07
CA ILE A 44 -6.66 12.75 7.01
C ILE A 44 -6.28 14.19 7.38
N ASP A 45 -5.17 14.37 8.11
CA ASP A 45 -4.68 15.67 8.54
C ASP A 45 -3.60 16.22 7.58
N VAL A 46 -3.25 15.43 6.56
CA VAL A 46 -2.20 15.71 5.58
C VAL A 46 -2.74 15.58 4.15
N PRO A 47 -2.14 16.27 3.17
CA PRO A 47 -2.63 16.20 1.78
C PRO A 47 -2.54 14.82 1.14
N GLY A 48 -1.54 14.01 1.50
CA GLY A 48 -1.22 12.77 0.80
C GLY A 48 -0.95 12.97 -0.69
N GLY A 49 -1.28 11.95 -1.50
CA GLY A 49 -1.14 12.02 -2.95
C GLY A 49 -1.21 10.67 -3.64
N LEU A 50 -0.93 10.66 -4.94
CA LEU A 50 -0.97 9.44 -5.76
C LEU A 50 0.04 8.40 -5.27
N GLU A 51 1.28 8.79 -4.99
CA GLU A 51 2.30 7.88 -4.46
C GLU A 51 1.94 7.35 -3.06
N ALA A 52 1.31 8.17 -2.21
CA ALA A 52 0.78 7.72 -0.92
C ALA A 52 -0.32 6.66 -1.10
N GLY A 53 -1.22 6.87 -2.07
CA GLY A 53 -2.23 5.90 -2.45
C GLY A 53 -1.65 4.60 -2.99
N LEU A 54 -0.60 4.66 -3.83
CA LEU A 54 0.10 3.47 -4.31
C LEU A 54 0.78 2.71 -3.17
N ALA A 55 1.42 3.41 -2.23
CA ALA A 55 2.01 2.81 -1.04
C ALA A 55 0.96 2.12 -0.17
N LEU A 56 -0.16 2.80 0.10
CA LEU A 56 -1.28 2.26 0.86
C LEU A 56 -1.88 1.02 0.18
N ALA A 57 -2.10 1.07 -1.13
CA ALA A 57 -2.64 -0.07 -1.88
C ALA A 57 -1.71 -1.30 -1.82
N ARG A 58 -0.38 -1.10 -1.89
CA ARG A 58 0.59 -2.18 -1.69
C ARG A 58 0.58 -2.73 -0.26
N LEU A 59 0.40 -1.87 0.76
CA LEU A 59 0.22 -2.30 2.15
C LEU A 59 -1.03 -3.18 2.30
N CYS A 60 -2.16 -2.79 1.71
CA CYS A 60 -3.39 -3.59 1.72
C CYS A 60 -3.20 -4.95 1.03
N LEU A 61 -2.38 -5.04 0.00
CA LEU A 61 -2.03 -6.30 -0.68
C LEU A 61 -0.94 -7.11 0.05
N ALA A 62 -0.50 -6.69 1.24
CA ALA A 62 0.63 -7.27 1.97
C ALA A 62 1.91 -7.40 1.13
N ASP A 63 2.12 -6.45 0.22
CA ASP A 63 3.22 -6.43 -0.74
C ASP A 63 3.32 -7.75 -1.56
N ARG A 64 2.16 -8.35 -1.87
CA ARG A 64 2.00 -9.55 -2.72
C ARG A 64 1.49 -9.23 -4.13
N GLY A 65 1.58 -7.98 -4.54
CA GLY A 65 1.19 -7.53 -5.87
C GLY A 65 1.90 -6.23 -6.23
N ARG A 66 1.91 -5.91 -7.52
CA ARG A 66 2.35 -4.62 -8.02
C ARG A 66 1.16 -3.69 -8.13
N VAL A 67 1.37 -2.44 -7.72
CA VAL A 67 0.40 -1.35 -7.91
C VAL A 67 1.15 -0.20 -8.56
N SER A 68 0.66 0.26 -9.70
CA SER A 68 1.24 1.38 -10.45
C SER A 68 0.17 2.24 -11.09
N LEU A 69 0.54 3.47 -11.45
CA LEU A 69 -0.30 4.33 -12.26
C LEU A 69 -0.01 4.09 -13.74
N THR A 70 -1.06 4.09 -14.53
CA THR A 70 -1.01 4.11 -15.99
C THR A 70 -1.99 5.16 -16.51
N THR A 71 -1.85 5.52 -17.78
CA THR A 71 -2.83 6.38 -18.44
C THR A 71 -4.03 5.53 -18.85
N GLY A 72 -5.23 5.96 -18.47
CA GLY A 72 -6.47 5.29 -18.85
C GLY A 72 -6.64 5.21 -20.37
N THR A 73 -7.26 4.13 -20.82
CA THR A 73 -7.78 3.98 -22.18
C THR A 73 -9.27 4.36 -22.21
N GLN A 74 -9.85 4.53 -23.39
CA GLN A 74 -11.26 4.90 -23.53
C GLN A 74 -12.18 3.95 -22.72
N PRO A 75 -13.14 4.47 -21.92
CA PRO A 75 -13.61 5.87 -21.84
C PRO A 75 -12.83 6.76 -20.85
N LEU A 76 -11.81 6.24 -20.18
CA LEU A 76 -11.01 6.92 -19.15
C LEU A 76 -9.76 7.63 -19.73
N ALA A 77 -9.74 7.90 -21.03
CA ALA A 77 -8.59 8.52 -21.68
C ALA A 77 -8.23 9.86 -21.02
N GLY A 78 -6.95 10.05 -20.70
CA GLY A 78 -6.44 11.26 -20.04
C GLY A 78 -6.55 11.24 -18.51
N TRP A 79 -7.17 10.23 -17.91
CA TRP A 79 -7.23 10.05 -16.46
C TRP A 79 -6.16 9.06 -15.98
N PRO A 80 -5.60 9.25 -14.76
CA PRO A 80 -4.77 8.23 -14.14
C PRO A 80 -5.63 7.01 -13.77
N CYS A 81 -5.16 5.82 -14.14
CA CYS A 81 -5.73 4.55 -13.75
C CYS A 81 -4.74 3.79 -12.86
N VAL A 82 -5.27 3.02 -11.91
CA VAL A 82 -4.46 2.12 -11.09
C VAL A 82 -4.42 0.76 -11.77
N GLU A 83 -3.22 0.29 -12.09
CA GLU A 83 -2.97 -1.08 -12.53
C GLU A 83 -2.53 -1.92 -11.33
N VAL A 84 -3.20 -3.06 -11.14
CA VAL A 84 -2.90 -4.02 -10.08
C VAL A 84 -2.66 -5.39 -10.70
N SER A 85 -1.53 -6.01 -10.35
CA SER A 85 -1.20 -7.38 -10.76
C SER A 85 -0.67 -8.21 -9.59
N THR A 86 -1.08 -9.48 -9.51
CA THR A 86 -0.65 -10.40 -8.45
C THR A 86 -0.72 -11.86 -8.92
N ASP A 87 0.31 -12.63 -8.57
CA ASP A 87 0.33 -14.10 -8.74
C ASP A 87 -0.18 -14.83 -7.47
N SER A 88 -0.72 -14.08 -6.49
CA SER A 88 -1.21 -14.61 -5.21
C SER A 88 -2.60 -14.07 -4.85
N PRO A 89 -3.61 -14.18 -5.73
CA PRO A 89 -4.89 -13.48 -5.59
C PRO A 89 -5.66 -13.83 -4.31
N LEU A 90 -5.65 -15.09 -3.86
CA LEU A 90 -6.30 -15.47 -2.61
C LEU A 90 -5.65 -14.77 -1.40
N ALA A 91 -4.32 -14.75 -1.36
CA ALA A 91 -3.57 -14.19 -0.25
C ALA A 91 -3.57 -12.65 -0.26
N ALA A 92 -3.40 -12.04 -1.43
CA ALA A 92 -3.33 -10.60 -1.59
C ALA A 92 -4.72 -9.95 -1.54
N CYS A 93 -5.69 -10.48 -2.30
CA CYS A 93 -6.98 -9.82 -2.47
C CYS A 93 -7.98 -10.20 -1.37
N LEU A 94 -8.10 -11.48 -1.03
CA LEU A 94 -9.12 -11.94 -0.07
C LEU A 94 -8.61 -11.99 1.38
N ALA A 95 -7.39 -12.46 1.60
CA ALA A 95 -6.83 -12.58 2.94
C ALA A 95 -6.15 -11.30 3.47
N SER A 96 -6.04 -10.25 2.66
CA SER A 96 -5.35 -9.01 3.04
C SER A 96 -6.10 -7.74 2.61
N GLN A 97 -6.35 -7.55 1.30
CA GLN A 97 -6.91 -6.30 0.79
C GLN A 97 -8.40 -6.13 1.10
N TYR A 98 -9.16 -7.23 1.15
CA TYR A 98 -10.60 -7.20 1.37
C TYR A 98 -10.95 -6.52 2.69
N ALA A 99 -11.93 -5.61 2.64
CA ALA A 99 -12.44 -4.85 3.78
C ALA A 99 -13.79 -5.40 4.24
#